data_AF-A0A556U648-F1
#
_entry.id   AF-A0A556U648-F1
#
_cell.length_a   1.000
_cell.length_b   1.000
_cell.length_c   1.000
_cell.angle_alpha   90.00
_cell.angle_beta   90.00
_cell.angle_gamma   90.00
#
_symmetry.space_group_name_H-M   'P 1'
#
loop_
_entity.id
_entity.type
_entity.pdbx_description
1 polymer ?
#
loop_
_entity_poly.entity_id
_entity_poly.type
_entity_poly.pdbx_seq_one_letter_code
_entity_poly.pdbx_strand_id
1 'polypeptide(L)'
;MYPGLPSRLERELKQLYLERVLKGDTEKLSKFKIRIEDPPRRKHMVFMGGAVLANIMKDKESFWLSRAEYEEKGLKVLDKLGGATK
;
A
#
# COMPACT_ATOMS: atom_id res chain seq x y z
N MET A 1 14.61 -11.02 5.62
CA MET A 1 13.18 -11.36 5.44
C MET A 1 13.04 -12.85 5.54
N TYR A 2 11.97 -13.33 6.17
CA TYR A 2 11.80 -14.76 6.42
C TYR A 2 11.59 -15.53 5.10
N PRO A 3 12.47 -16.51 4.79
CA PRO A 3 12.26 -17.42 3.67
C PRO A 3 10.94 -18.15 3.79
N GLY A 4 10.24 -18.36 2.66
CA GLY A 4 8.97 -19.09 2.62
C GLY A 4 7.73 -18.34 3.12
N LEU A 5 7.88 -17.12 3.66
CA LEU A 5 6.75 -16.30 4.10
C LEU A 5 5.71 -16.02 2.98
N PRO A 6 6.11 -15.65 1.75
CA PRO A 6 5.14 -15.39 0.67
C PRO A 6 4.33 -16.63 0.31
N SER A 7 4.99 -17.78 0.19
CA SER A 7 4.34 -19.06 -0.13
C SER A 7 3.40 -19.52 0.99
N ARG A 8 3.80 -19.33 2.26
CA ARG A 8 2.94 -19.63 3.41
C ARG A 8 1.67 -18.78 3.36
N LEU A 9 1.82 -17.49 3.08
CA LEU A 9 0.71 -16.54 2.99
C LEU A 9 -0.24 -16.89 1.83
N GLU A 10 0.29 -17.30 0.68
CA GLU A 10 -0.53 -17.74 -0.47
C GLU A 10 -1.40 -18.94 -0.12
N ARG A 11 -0.78 -19.95 0.51
CA ARG A 11 -1.47 -21.17 0.92
C ARG A 11 -2.58 -20.88 1.94
N GLU A 12 -2.28 -20.09 2.97
CA GLU A 12 -3.24 -19.76 4.02
C GLU A 12 -4.42 -18.96 3.46
N LEU A 13 -4.19 -18.00 2.56
CA LEU A 13 -5.28 -17.25 1.95
C LEU A 13 -6.17 -18.12 1.07
N LYS A 14 -5.60 -19.04 0.27
CA LYS A 14 -6.39 -19.99 -0.51
C LYS A 14 -7.23 -20.91 0.37
N GLN A 15 -6.65 -21.40 1.48
CA GLN A 15 -7.35 -22.26 2.44
C GLN A 15 -8.50 -21.51 3.12
N LEU A 16 -8.25 -20.30 3.62
CA LEU A 16 -9.27 -19.47 4.26
C LEU A 16 -10.40 -19.10 3.29
N TYR A 17 -10.06 -18.82 2.02
CA TYR A 17 -11.05 -18.51 0.99
C TYR A 17 -11.91 -19.73 0.65
N LEU A 18 -11.30 -20.92 0.54
CA LEU A 18 -12.02 -22.17 0.32
C LEU A 18 -13.01 -22.48 1.46
N GLU A 19 -12.57 -22.32 2.71
CA GLU A 19 -13.36 -22.65 3.89
C GLU A 19 -14.49 -21.65 4.12
N ARG A 20 -14.19 -20.34 4.13
CA ARG A 20 -15.13 -19.31 4.57
C ARG A 20 -16.04 -18.77 3.46
N VAL A 21 -15.55 -18.75 2.22
CA VAL A 21 -16.27 -18.14 1.09
C VAL A 21 -16.85 -19.21 0.18
N LEU A 22 -16.03 -20.18 -0.22
CA LEU A 22 -16.44 -21.22 -1.17
C LEU A 22 -17.10 -22.45 -0.51
N LYS A 23 -17.08 -22.54 0.83
CA LYS A 23 -17.69 -23.63 1.61
C LYS A 23 -17.28 -25.03 1.11
N GLY A 24 -16.01 -25.18 0.70
CA GLY A 24 -15.46 -26.45 0.21
C GLY A 24 -15.57 -26.68 -1.31
N ASP A 25 -16.12 -25.74 -2.09
CA ASP A 25 -16.18 -25.84 -3.55
C ASP A 25 -14.79 -25.60 -4.19
N THR A 26 -14.13 -26.70 -4.58
CA THR A 26 -12.77 -26.71 -5.15
C THR A 26 -12.73 -26.28 -6.61
N GLU A 27 -13.83 -26.41 -7.36
CA GLU A 27 -13.91 -25.97 -8.76
C GLU A 27 -13.83 -24.45 -8.84
N LYS A 28 -14.51 -23.76 -7.92
CA LYS A 28 -14.46 -22.28 -7.83
C LYS A 28 -13.12 -21.77 -7.31
N LEU A 29 -12.37 -22.56 -6.53
CA LEU A 29 -11.05 -22.17 -6.05
C LEU A 29 -10.06 -22.02 -7.20
N SER A 30 -10.17 -22.84 -8.26
CA SER A 30 -9.32 -22.74 -9.46
C SER A 30 -9.46 -21.40 -10.18
N LYS A 31 -10.61 -20.72 -10.04
CA LYS A 31 -10.90 -19.40 -10.61
C LYS A 31 -10.39 -18.25 -9.73
N PHE A 32 -10.05 -18.52 -8.47
CA PHE A 32 -9.56 -17.50 -7.54
C PHE A 32 -8.11 -17.12 -7.89
N LYS A 33 -7.94 -15.89 -8.39
CA LYS A 33 -6.64 -15.32 -8.71
C LYS A 33 -6.10 -14.55 -7.51
N ILE A 34 -4.97 -15.00 -6.99
CA ILE A 34 -4.21 -14.29 -5.96
C ILE A 34 -2.80 -14.02 -6.47
N ARG A 35 -2.29 -12.82 -6.20
CA ARG A 35 -0.91 -12.42 -6.51
C ARG A 35 -0.28 -11.86 -5.25
N ILE A 36 0.80 -12.50 -4.80
CA ILE A 36 1.61 -12.02 -3.69
C ILE A 36 2.95 -11.59 -4.29
N GLU A 37 3.22 -10.30 -4.24
CA GLU A 37 4.46 -9.74 -4.76
C GLU A 37 5.52 -9.74 -3.65
N ASP A 38 6.66 -10.40 -3.91
CA ASP A 38 7.80 -10.39 -3.01
C ASP A 38 9.05 -9.80 -3.69
N PRO A 39 9.09 -8.48 -3.88
CA PRO A 39 10.24 -7.84 -4.48
C PRO A 39 11.45 -7.92 -3.53
N PRO A 40 12.67 -8.17 -4.06
CA PRO A 40 13.87 -8.36 -3.23
C PRO A 40 14.21 -7.14 -2.37
N ARG A 41 13.77 -5.95 -2.81
CA ARG A 41 13.96 -4.67 -2.11
C ARG A 41 12.74 -4.25 -1.27
N ARG A 42 11.84 -5.16 -0.88
CA ARG A 42 10.62 -4.80 -0.09
C ARG A 42 10.94 -4.03 1.19
N LYS A 43 12.10 -4.27 1.82
CA LYS A 43 12.56 -3.52 3.00
C LYS A 43 12.63 -2.01 2.75
N HIS A 44 12.96 -1.60 1.54
CA HIS A 44 13.15 -0.20 1.15
C HIS A 44 12.04 0.31 0.24
N MET A 45 10.99 -0.47 0.01
CA MET A 45 9.94 -0.14 -0.94
C MET A 45 9.22 1.18 -0.62
N VAL A 46 8.97 1.46 0.65
CA VAL A 46 8.37 2.73 1.09
C VAL A 46 9.28 3.91 0.75
N PHE A 47 10.58 3.78 1.04
CA PHE A 47 11.56 4.81 0.72
C PHE A 47 11.70 5.02 -0.79
N MET A 48 11.83 3.94 -1.57
CA MET A 48 11.93 4.02 -3.03
C MET A 48 10.68 4.65 -3.64
N GLY A 49 9.49 4.26 -3.18
CA GLY A 49 8.22 4.84 -3.63
C GLY A 49 8.14 6.33 -3.33
N GLY A 50 8.50 6.73 -2.11
CA GLY A 50 8.55 8.14 -1.71
C GLY A 50 9.56 8.96 -2.53
N ALA A 51 10.76 8.41 -2.78
CA ALA A 51 11.77 9.08 -3.60
C ALA A 51 11.33 9.27 -5.04
N VAL A 52 10.73 8.25 -5.66
CA VAL A 52 10.18 8.35 -7.02
C VAL A 52 9.03 9.35 -7.07
N LEU A 53 8.09 9.29 -6.12
CA LEU A 53 6.97 10.23 -6.04
C LEU A 53 7.46 11.68 -5.88
N ALA A 54 8.40 11.93 -4.97
CA ALA A 54 8.99 13.24 -4.74
C ALA A 54 9.66 13.78 -6.01
N ASN A 55 10.40 12.93 -6.73
CA ASN A 55 11.05 13.33 -7.98
C ASN A 55 10.06 13.67 -9.10
N ILE A 56 8.96 12.92 -9.22
CA ILE A 56 7.90 13.19 -10.20
C ILE A 56 7.15 14.49 -9.86
N MET A 57 6.91 14.74 -8.58
CA MET A 57 6.09 15.86 -8.11
C MET A 57 6.90 17.12 -7.80
N LYS A 58 8.21 17.14 -8.05
CA LYS A 58 9.13 18.23 -7.68
C LYS A 58 8.67 19.61 -8.20
N ASP A 59 8.15 19.66 -9.43
CA ASP A 59 7.77 20.91 -10.10
C ASP A 59 6.28 21.28 -9.84
N LYS A 60 5.56 20.46 -9.08
CA LYS A 60 4.15 20.70 -8.76
C LYS A 60 4.01 21.38 -7.41
N GLU A 61 4.09 22.71 -7.39
CA GLU A 61 4.00 23.52 -6.16
C GLU A 61 2.73 23.25 -5.34
N SER A 62 1.60 22.96 -6.00
CA SER A 62 0.35 22.60 -5.33
C SER A 62 0.40 21.27 -4.57
N PHE A 63 1.43 20.44 -4.77
CA PHE A 63 1.62 19.20 -4.01
C PHE A 63 2.41 19.43 -2.71
N TRP A 64 3.32 20.40 -2.71
CA TRP A 64 4.20 20.67 -1.58
C TRP A 64 3.52 21.61 -0.57
N LEU A 65 3.76 21.38 0.71
CA LEU A 65 3.36 22.31 1.76
C LEU A 65 4.41 23.42 1.82
N SER A 66 3.97 24.67 1.64
CA SER A 66 4.87 25.80 1.75
C SER A 66 4.93 26.34 3.18
N ARG A 67 6.01 27.05 3.49
CA ARG A 67 6.14 27.75 4.78
C ARG A 67 5.04 28.80 4.97
N ALA A 68 4.68 29.52 3.90
CA ALA A 68 3.62 30.53 3.94
C ALA A 68 2.26 29.91 4.29
N GLU A 69 1.92 28.77 3.69
CA GLU A 69 0.67 28.06 4.00
C GLU A 69 0.61 27.60 5.46
N TYR A 70 1.74 27.19 6.03
CA TYR A 70 1.83 26.81 7.45
C TYR A 70 1.71 28.02 8.38
N GLU A 71 2.31 29.17 8.04
CA GLU A 71 2.19 30.40 8.83
C GLU A 71 0.75 30.95 8.83
N GLU A 72 0.00 30.78 7.73
CA GLU A 72 -1.40 31.21 7.63
C GLU A 72 -2.40 30.26 8.32
N LYS A 73 -2.27 28.95 8.10
CA LYS A 73 -3.28 27.95 8.52
C LYS A 73 -2.84 27.13 9.74
N GLY A 74 -1.60 27.27 10.18
CA GLY A 74 -1.00 26.42 11.20
C GLY A 74 -1.07 24.95 10.81
N LEU A 75 -1.43 24.10 11.77
CA LEU A 75 -1.54 22.65 11.57
C LEU A 75 -2.63 22.23 10.56
N LYS A 76 -3.59 23.10 10.24
CA LYS A 76 -4.64 22.82 9.24
C LYS A 76 -4.09 22.74 7.81
N VAL A 77 -2.83 23.11 7.57
CA VAL A 77 -2.18 22.90 6.27
C VAL A 77 -2.15 21.41 5.88
N LEU A 78 -2.22 20.49 6.85
CA LEU A 78 -2.23 19.05 6.63
C LEU A 78 -3.49 18.54 5.90
N ASP A 79 -4.58 19.31 5.88
CA ASP A 79 -5.80 18.97 5.13
C ASP A 79 -5.50 18.82 3.63
N LYS A 80 -4.48 19.54 3.12
CA LYS A 80 -3.99 19.44 1.74
C LYS A 80 -3.43 18.05 1.39
N LEU A 81 -2.97 17.29 2.38
CA LEU A 81 -2.44 15.94 2.22
C LEU A 81 -3.53 14.86 2.34
N GLY A 82 -4.82 15.24 2.41
CA GLY A 82 -5.93 14.29 2.59
C GLY A 82 -6.07 13.77 4.02
N GLY A 83 -5.30 14.30 4.96
CA GLY A 83 -5.46 14.05 6.38
C GLY A 83 -6.64 14.84 6.92
N ALA A 84 -7.86 14.36 6.69
CA ALA A 84 -9.01 14.84 7.43
C ALA A 84 -8.78 14.55 8.92
N THR A 85 -8.35 15.56 9.67
CA THR A 85 -8.41 15.52 11.13
C THR A 85 -9.89 15.52 11.50
N LYS A 86 -10.39 14.34 11.88
CA LYS A 86 -11.63 14.27 12.67
C LYS A 86 -11.36 14.79 14.07
#